data_AF-A0A382GEB1-F1
#
_entry.id   AF-A0A382GEB1-F1
#
_cell.length_a   1.000
_cell.length_b   1.000
_cell.length_c   1.000
_cell.angle_alpha   90.00
_cell.angle_beta   90.00
_cell.angle_gamma   90.00
#
_symmetry.space_group_name_H-M   'P 1'
#
loop_
_entity.id
_entity.type
_entity.pdbx_description
1 polymer ?
#
loop_
_entity_poly.entity_id
_entity_poly.type
_entity_poly.pdbx_seq_one_letter_code
_entity_poly.pdbx_strand_id
1 'polypeptide(L)' 'MCRLRLFYECSDGTMGFAEHVMRYEDDIAGFIKHWKTGGRMVITEHIDLV' A
#
# COMPACT_ATOMS: atom_id res chain seq x y z
N MET A 1 10.08 6.30 -7.42
CA MET A 1 8.78 5.61 -7.30
C MET A 1 8.60 5.25 -5.85
N CYS A 2 7.38 5.10 -5.35
CA CYS A 2 7.14 4.60 -4.01
C CYS A 2 6.44 3.24 -4.07
N ARG A 3 6.66 2.45 -3.02
CA ARG A 3 5.94 1.21 -2.75
C ARG A 3 5.04 1.42 -1.56
N LEU A 4 3.74 1.25 -1.77
CA LEU A 4 2.72 1.24 -0.74
C LEU A 4 2.45 -0.22 -0.38
N ARG A 5 2.61 -0.56 0.90
CA ARG A 5 2.21 -1.85 1.45
C ARG A 5 1.06 -1.64 2.42
N LEU A 6 -0.09 -2.25 2.11
CA LEU A 6 -1.28 -2.24 2.94
C LEU A 6 -1.40 -3.57 3.67
N PHE A 7 -1.59 -3.53 4.98
CA PHE A 7 -1.91 -4.69 5.82
C PHE A 7 -3.39 -4.65 6.19
N TYR A 8 -4.08 -5.78 6.10
CA TYR A 8 -5.49 -5.90 6.42
C TYR A 8 -5.80 -7.27 7.03
N GLU A 9 -6.86 -7.36 7.83
CA GLU A 9 -7.36 -8.63 8.35
C GLU A 9 -8.17 -9.34 7.25
N CYS A 10 -7.80 -10.58 6.95
CA CYS A 10 -8.49 -11.44 6.02
C CYS A 10 -9.75 -12.05 6.66
N SER A 11 -10.65 -12.58 5.84
CA SER A 11 -11.88 -13.23 6.32
C SER A 11 -11.64 -14.45 7.22
N ASP A 12 -10.45 -15.04 7.17
CA ASP A 12 -10.01 -16.16 8.00
C ASP A 12 -9.32 -15.71 9.31
N GLY A 13 -9.32 -14.41 9.60
CA GLY A 13 -8.66 -13.81 10.77
C GLY A 13 -7.13 -13.70 10.65
N THR A 14 -6.55 -14.09 9.51
CA THR A 14 -5.11 -13.90 9.26
C THR A 14 -4.81 -12.49 8.81
N MET A 15 -3.54 -12.06 8.96
CA MET A 15 -3.09 -10.77 8.44
C MET A 15 -2.63 -10.94 6.99
N GLY A 16 -3.35 -10.33 6.06
CA GLY A 16 -2.97 -10.23 4.66
C GLY A 16 -2.22 -8.92 4.36
N PHE A 17 -1.62 -8.86 3.17
CA PHE A 17 -1.10 -7.61 2.64
C PHE A 17 -1.26 -7.49 1.12
N ALA A 18 -1.36 -6.26 0.65
CA ALA A 18 -1.33 -5.90 -0.77
C ALA A 18 -0.23 -4.87 -1.02
N GLU A 19 0.42 -4.95 -2.18
CA GLU A 19 1.48 -4.02 -2.58
C GLU A 19 1.14 -3.31 -3.87
N HIS A 20 1.50 -2.03 -3.91
CA HIS A 20 1.39 -1.22 -5.12
C HIS A 20 2.63 -0.36 -5.28
N VAL A 21 3.22 -0.40 -6.48
CA VAL A 21 4.32 0.48 -6.87
C VAL A 21 3.73 1.57 -7.75
N MET A 22 3.92 2.82 -7.36
CA MET A 22 3.40 3.97 -8.09
C MET A 22 4.43 5.09 -8.17
N ARG A 23 4.22 6.00 -9.12
CA ARG A 23 5.03 7.21 -9.24
C ARG A 23 4.55 8.23 -8.21
N TYR A 24 5.44 9.14 -7.82
CA TYR A 24 5.07 10.21 -6.87
C TYR A 24 4.06 11.22 -7.43
N GLU A 25 3.96 11.28 -8.76
CA GLU A 25 3.00 12.12 -9.49
C GLU A 25 1.59 11.49 -9.58
N ASP A 26 1.45 10.20 -9.27
CA ASP A 26 0.15 9.53 -9.22
C ASP A 26 -0.63 9.95 -7.94
N ASP A 27 -1.96 9.76 -7.93
CA ASP A 27 -2.82 10.15 -6.80
C ASP A 27 -2.68 9.21 -5.59
N ILE A 28 -1.55 9.33 -4.88
CA ILE A 28 -1.25 8.62 -3.63
C ILE A 28 -2.32 8.92 -2.58
N ALA A 29 -2.81 10.16 -2.50
CA ALA A 29 -3.79 10.57 -1.51
C ALA A 29 -5.15 9.91 -1.74
N GLY A 30 -5.60 9.82 -2.99
CA GLY A 30 -6.78 9.06 -3.39
C GLY A 30 -6.65 7.57 -3.07
N PHE A 31 -5.48 6.99 -3.36
CA PHE A 31 -5.19 5.60 -3.03
C PHE A 31 -5.28 5.34 -1.52
N ILE A 32 -4.67 6.19 -0.69
CA ILE A 32 -4.76 6.09 0.78
C ILE A 32 -6.22 6.19 1.26
N LYS A 33 -7.01 7.11 0.70
CA LYS A 33 -8.42 7.29 1.06
C LYS A 33 -9.27 6.07 0.72
N HIS A 34 -9.03 5.42 -0.42
CA HIS A 34 -9.72 4.19 -0.81
C HIS A 34 -9.56 3.08 0.25
N TRP A 35 -8.35 2.96 0.81
CA TRP A 35 -8.00 1.90 1.77
C TRP A 35 -8.23 2.25 3.25
N LYS A 36 -8.80 3.42 3.54
CA LYS A 36 -8.95 3.95 4.90
C LYS A 36 -9.85 3.10 5.82
N THR A 37 -10.59 2.15 5.25
CA THR A 37 -11.64 1.40 5.96
C THR A 37 -11.15 0.23 6.82
N GLY A 38 -9.85 -0.09 6.86
CA GLY A 38 -9.43 -1.18 7.76
C GLY A 38 -7.96 -1.53 7.88
N GLY A 39 -7.08 -0.94 7.07
CA GLY A 39 -5.68 -1.36 7.04
C GLY A 39 -4.66 -0.42 7.68
N ARG A 40 -3.47 -0.95 7.96
CA ARG A 40 -2.25 -0.16 8.24
C ARG A 40 -1.47 -0.02 6.94
N MET A 41 -0.98 1.17 6.64
CA MET A 41 -0.22 1.43 5.42
C MET A 41 1.20 1.87 5.73
N VAL A 42 2.16 1.32 4.99
CA VAL A 42 3.57 1.71 5.02
C VAL A 42 3.98 2.13 3.62
N ILE A 43 4.60 3.31 3.51
CA ILE A 43 5.13 3.84 2.26
C ILE A 43 6.65 3.81 2.33
N THR A 44 7.28 3.25 1.30
CA THR A 44 8.74 3.14 1.19
C THR A 44 9.21 3.63 -0.16
N GLU A 45 10.44 4.13 -0.23
CA GLU A 45 11.11 4.35 -1.51
C GLU A 45 11.22 3.02 -2.26
N HIS A 46 10.87 3.05 -3.55
CA HIS A 46 11.06 1.90 -4.42
C HIS A 46 12.34 2.08 -5.23
N ILE A 47 13.29 1.18 -4.99
CA ILE A 47 14.57 1.09 -5.70
C ILE A 47 14.56 -0.19 -6.53
N ASP A 48 14.76 -0.06 -7.83
CA ASP A 48 15.04 -1.20 -8.72
C ASP A 48 16.55 -1.46 -8.69
N LEU A 49 16.93 -2.60 -8.12
CA LEU A 49 18.31 -3.08 -8.17
C LEU A 49 18.46 -3.86 -9.47
N VAL A 50 19.08 -3.23 -10.48
CA VAL A 50 19.45 -3.85 -11.76
C VAL A 50 20.66 -4.75 -11.56
#